data_AF-A0A524L8C8-F1
#
_entry.id   AF-A0A524L8C8-F1
#
_cell.length_a   1.000
_cell.length_b   1.000
_cell.length_c   1.000
_cell.angle_alpha   90.00
_cell.angle_beta   90.00
_cell.angle_gamma   90.00
#
_symmetry.space_group_name_H-M   'P 1'
#
loop_
_entity.id
_entity.type
_entity.pdbx_description
1 polymer ?
#
loop_
_entity_poly.entity_id
_entity_poly.type
_entity_poly.pdbx_seq_one_letter_code
_entity_poly.pdbx_strand_id
1 'polypeptide(L)' 'MKYMWIWVICLLSSSLILAADKTTQIDNLLQSYANDEQFSGSILVAEKGQVIYKKSFGYANLEW' A
#
# COMPACT_ATOMS: atom_id res chain seq x y z
N MET A 1 -33.52 -13.87 -14.68
CA MET A 1 -32.54 -14.45 -13.72
C MET A 1 -31.10 -14.44 -14.22
N LYS A 2 -30.82 -14.54 -15.54
CA LYS A 2 -29.46 -14.64 -16.10
C LYS A 2 -28.54 -13.42 -15.87
N TYR A 3 -29.10 -12.21 -15.84
CA TYR A 3 -28.32 -10.97 -15.66
C TYR A 3 -28.12 -10.57 -14.19
N MET A 4 -28.80 -11.24 -13.25
CA MET A 4 -28.73 -10.92 -11.82
C MET A 4 -27.36 -11.23 -11.22
N TRP A 5 -26.66 -12.24 -11.78
CA TRP A 5 -25.31 -12.61 -11.37
C TRP A 5 -24.25 -11.59 -11.82
N ILE A 6 -24.47 -10.90 -12.93
CA ILE A 6 -23.54 -9.87 -13.45
C ILE A 6 -23.48 -8.68 -12.49
N TRP A 7 -24.63 -8.27 -11.94
CA TRP A 7 -24.69 -7.17 -10.97
C TRP A 7 -24.00 -7.52 -9.64
N VAL A 8 -24.15 -8.77 -9.17
CA VAL A 8 -23.49 -9.24 -7.94
C VAL A 8 -21.96 -9.26 -8.08
N ILE A 9 -21.46 -9.74 -9.22
CA ILE A 9 -20.01 -9.75 -9.51
C ILE A 9 -19.44 -8.33 -9.59
N CYS A 10 -20.19 -7.38 -10.15
CA CYS A 10 -19.77 -5.98 -10.26
C CYS A 10 -19.73 -5.25 -8.91
N LEU A 11 -20.61 -5.61 -7.97
CA LEU A 11 -20.59 -5.06 -6.60
C LEU A 11 -19.37 -5.54 -5.81
N LEU A 12 -18.99 -6.81 -5.97
CA LEU A 12 -17.85 -7.43 -5.26
C LEU A 12 -16.48 -6.88 -5.70
N SER A 13 -16.34 -6.39 -6.94
CA SER A 13 -15.06 -5.83 -7.43
C SER A 13 -14.75 -4.43 -6.88
N SER A 14 -15.76 -3.68 -6.41
CA SER A 14 -15.58 -2.31 -5.93
C SER A 14 -14.75 -2.20 -4.64
N SER A 15 -14.80 -3.21 -3.76
CA SER A 15 -14.09 -3.20 -2.48
C SER A 15 -12.57 -3.31 -2.61
N LEU A 16 -12.06 -3.80 -3.75
CA LEU A 16 -10.61 -3.94 -3.98
C LEU A 16 -9.92 -2.61 -4.25
N ILE A 17 -10.67 -1.61 -4.73
CA ILE A 17 -10.10 -0.32 -5.17
C ILE A 17 -9.72 0.55 -3.96
N LEU A 18 -10.46 0.48 -2.85
CA LEU A 18 -10.17 1.28 -1.65
C LEU A 18 -8.84 0.93 -0.97
N ALA A 19 -8.40 -0.33 -1.05
CA ALA A 19 -7.16 -0.78 -0.42
C ALA A 19 -5.91 -0.26 -1.14
N ALA A 20 -5.99 -0.07 -2.47
CA ALA A 20 -4.89 0.44 -3.29
C ALA A 20 -4.57 1.92 -3.02
N ASP A 21 -5.57 2.71 -2.60
CA ASP A 21 -5.38 4.14 -2.34
C ASP A 21 -4.51 4.39 -1.10
N LYS A 22 -4.78 3.68 0.00
CA LYS A 22 -4.00 3.82 1.25
C LYS A 22 -2.54 3.43 1.08
N THR A 23 -2.25 2.32 0.40
CA THR A 23 -0.87 1.87 0.19
C THR A 23 -0.09 2.83 -0.68
N THR A 24 -0.74 3.43 -1.69
CA THR A 24 -0.15 4.46 -2.55
C THR A 24 0.18 5.72 -1.77
N GLN A 25 -0.71 6.18 -0.88
CA GLN A 25 -0.42 7.32 0.00
C GLN A 25 0.76 7.05 0.94
N ILE A 26 0.82 5.86 1.54
CA ILE A 26 1.94 5.44 2.40
C ILE A 26 3.24 5.43 1.58
N ASP A 27 3.21 4.89 0.36
CA ASP A 27 4.40 4.82 -0.49
C ASP A 27 4.92 6.21 -0.85
N ASN A 28 4.04 7.10 -1.31
CA ASN A 28 4.41 8.47 -1.68
C ASN A 28 5.00 9.25 -0.51
N LEU A 29 4.42 9.10 0.68
CA LEU A 29 4.93 9.75 1.90
C LEU A 29 6.36 9.28 2.18
N LEU A 30 6.54 7.96 2.33
CA LEU A 30 7.81 7.37 2.73
C LEU A 30 8.90 7.55 1.68
N GLN A 31 8.53 7.53 0.40
CA GLN A 31 9.43 7.83 -0.70
C GLN A 31 9.95 9.28 -0.60
N SER A 32 9.11 10.25 -0.22
CA SER A 32 9.56 11.63 0.00
C SER A 32 10.62 11.71 1.10
N TYR A 33 10.37 11.10 2.25
CA TYR A 33 11.35 11.08 3.36
C TYR A 33 12.64 10.33 3.00
N ALA A 34 12.54 9.26 2.22
CA ALA A 34 13.70 8.51 1.77
C ALA A 34 14.55 9.31 0.77
N ASN A 35 13.90 10.04 -0.15
CA ASN A 35 14.57 10.91 -1.12
C ASN A 35 15.29 12.08 -0.45
N ASP A 36 14.71 12.62 0.62
CA ASP A 36 15.33 13.67 1.42
C ASP A 36 16.41 13.14 2.39
N GLU A 37 16.77 11.84 2.28
CA GLU A 37 17.69 11.12 3.16
C GLU A 37 17.30 11.12 4.65
N GLN A 38 16.07 11.55 4.96
CA GLN A 38 15.55 11.62 6.33
C GLN A 38 15.09 10.25 6.83
N PHE A 39 14.93 9.27 5.94
CA PHE A 39 14.51 7.92 6.30
C PHE A 39 15.26 6.85 5.49
N SER A 40 15.88 5.91 6.19
CA SER A 40 16.41 4.66 5.64
C SER A 40 16.04 3.52 6.57
N GLY A 41 15.27 2.55 6.08
CA GLY A 41 14.75 1.49 6.92
C GLY A 41 13.64 0.67 6.27
N SER A 42 13.09 -0.28 7.03
CA SER A 42 11.99 -1.13 6.58
C SER A 42 10.70 -0.80 7.31
N ILE A 43 9.60 -0.75 6.57
CA ILE A 43 8.28 -0.41 7.10
C ILE A 43 7.32 -1.55 6.84
N LEU A 44 6.54 -1.88 7.87
CA LEU A 44 5.45 -2.85 7.84
C LEU A 44 4.22 -2.21 8.50
N VAL A 45 3.12 -2.17 7.76
CA VAL A 45 1.84 -1.63 8.23
C VAL A 45 0.81 -2.75 8.21
N ALA A 46 0.13 -2.95 9.33
CA ALA A 46 -0.97 -3.87 9.45
C ALA A 46 -2.26 -3.14 9.86
N GLU A 47 -3.36 -3.42 9.17
CA GLU A 47 -4.69 -2.94 9.52
C GLU A 47 -5.54 -4.16 9.89
N LYS A 48 -6.13 -4.14 11.10
CA LYS A 48 -6.95 -5.25 11.63
C LYS A 48 -6.22 -6.62 11.60
N GLY A 49 -4.91 -6.62 11.91
CA GLY A 49 -4.08 -7.82 11.93
C GLY A 49 -3.67 -8.35 10.55
N GLN A 50 -4.08 -7.71 9.45
CA GLN A 50 -3.63 -8.03 8.10
C GLN A 50 -2.54 -7.05 7.65
N VAL A 51 -1.42 -7.55 7.16
CA VAL A 51 -0.36 -6.71 6.59
C VAL A 51 -0.87 -6.11 5.29
N ILE A 52 -0.98 -4.79 5.24
CA ILE A 52 -1.44 -4.02 4.08
C ILE A 52 -0.30 -3.35 3.32
N TYR A 53 0.86 -3.18 3.96
CA TYR A 53 2.03 -2.54 3.33
C TYR A 53 3.33 -3.12 3.92
N LYS A 54 4.30 -3.42 3.06
CA LYS A 54 5.64 -3.88 3.45
C LYS A 54 6.66 -3.46 2.40
N LYS A 55 7.58 -2.56 2.74
CA LYS A 55 8.63 -2.08 1.83
C LYS A 55 9.83 -1.57 2.61
N SER A 56 10.99 -1.57 1.97
CA SER A 56 12.23 -0.99 2.50
C SER A 56 12.63 0.21 1.66
N PHE A 57 13.16 1.23 2.33
CA PHE A 57 13.55 2.52 1.77
C PHE A 57 14.96 2.88 2.17
N GLY A 58 15.62 3.69 1.34
CA GLY A 58 16.97 4.18 1.58
C GLY A 58 18.05 3.10 1.47
N TYR A 59 19.22 3.37 2.02
CA TYR A 59 20.39 2.50 1.91
C TYR A 59 20.72 1.85 3.25
N ALA A 60 21.06 0.56 3.23
CA ALA A 60 21.47 -0.17 4.44
C ALA A 60 22.90 0.19 4.89
N ASN A 61 23.71 0.72 3.99
CA ASN A 61 25.07 1.15 4.26
C ASN A 61 25.27 2.54 3.65
N LEU A 62 25.08 3.58 4.46
CA LEU A 62 25.50 4.94 4.14
C LEU A 62 26.96 5.05 4.58
N GLU A 63 27.89 4.76 3.66
CA GLU A 63 29.30 5.10 3.86
C GLU A 63 29.48 6.59 3.53
N TRP A 64 30.01 7.35 4.50
CA TRP A 64 30.24 8.78 4.44
C TRP A 64 31.63 9.11 3.89
#